data_AF-A0A0F8A4N1-F1
#
_entry.id   AF-A0A0F8A4N1-F1
#
_cell.length_a   1.000
_cell.length_b   1.000
_cell.length_c   1.000
_cell.angle_alpha   90.00
_cell.angle_beta   90.00
_cell.angle_gamma   90.00
#
_symmetry.space_group_name_H-M   'P 1'
#
loop_
_entity.id
_entity.type
_entity.pdbx_description
1 polymer ?
#
loop_
_entity_poly.entity_id
_entity_poly.type
_entity_poly.pdbx_seq_one_letter_code
_entity_poly.pdbx_strand_id
1 'polypeptide(L)'
;MPPPHASTVFVVVYSDSAAAAVLGVYADLGDANDECRKQAAQAGVAVDMGTSEHGDAARWTAADGASCWVESHAVKAKRSLSTAV
;
A
#
# COMPACT_ATOMS: atom_id res chain seq x y z
N MET A 1 9.60 -1.71 20.81
CA MET A 1 10.79 -1.50 19.96
C MET A 1 10.79 -2.61 18.91
N PRO A 2 10.60 -2.31 17.61
CA PRO A 2 10.68 -3.34 16.58
C PRO A 2 12.10 -3.93 16.54
N PRO A 3 12.27 -5.21 16.19
CA PRO A 3 13.59 -5.84 16.11
C PRO A 3 14.48 -5.08 15.12
N PRO A 4 15.80 -5.01 15.35
CA PRO A 4 16.74 -4.10 14.67
C PRO A 4 16.90 -4.27 13.14
N HIS A 5 16.13 -5.19 12.52
CA HIS A 5 16.18 -5.51 11.10
C HIS A 5 14.79 -5.70 10.46
N ALA A 6 13.69 -5.38 11.16
CA ALA A 6 12.36 -5.42 10.55
C ALA A 6 12.11 -4.08 9.84
N SER A 7 12.25 -4.08 8.51
CA SER A 7 11.77 -2.99 7.68
C SER A 7 10.29 -3.23 7.42
N THR A 8 9.44 -2.23 7.67
CA THR A 8 8.05 -2.28 7.21
C THR A 8 8.01 -1.81 5.76
N VAL A 9 7.27 -2.52 4.92
CA VAL A 9 6.92 -2.07 3.57
C VAL A 9 5.41 -2.01 3.44
N PHE A 10 4.93 -1.14 2.57
CA PHE A 10 3.53 -0.91 2.30
C PHE A 10 3.21 -1.38 0.89
N VAL A 11 2.32 -2.35 0.77
CA VAL A 11 1.95 -2.97 -0.50
C VAL A 11 0.60 -2.43 -0.94
N VAL A 12 0.52 -1.86 -2.14
CA VAL A 12 -0.74 -1.41 -2.73
C VAL A 12 -1.31 -2.56 -3.55
N VAL A 13 -2.48 -3.01 -3.18
CA VAL A 13 -3.19 -4.10 -3.84
C VAL A 13 -4.43 -3.53 -4.52
N TYR A 14 -4.67 -3.95 -5.75
CA TYR A 14 -5.90 -3.72 -6.50
C TYR A 14 -6.57 -5.05 -6.80
N SER A 15 -7.88 -5.13 -6.64
CA SER A 15 -8.65 -6.31 -7.01
C SER A 15 -9.91 -5.90 -7.75
N ASP A 16 -10.22 -6.61 -8.82
CA ASP A 16 -11.49 -6.51 -9.53
C ASP A 16 -12.20 -7.88 -9.54
N SER A 17 -13.23 -8.00 -10.39
CA SER A 17 -14.01 -9.23 -10.54
C SER A 17 -13.23 -10.41 -11.15
N ALA A 18 -12.07 -10.15 -11.77
CA ALA A 18 -11.27 -11.14 -12.46
C ALA A 18 -10.02 -11.55 -11.68
N ALA A 19 -9.30 -10.60 -11.06
CA ALA A 19 -8.03 -10.86 -10.40
C ALA A 19 -7.66 -9.81 -9.34
N ALA A 20 -6.71 -10.20 -8.47
CA ALA A 20 -5.98 -9.30 -7.60
C ALA A 20 -4.54 -9.12 -8.10
N ALA A 21 -4.05 -7.88 -8.07
CA ALA A 21 -2.72 -7.50 -8.52
C ALA A 21 -2.06 -6.58 -7.49
N VAL A 22 -0.74 -6.73 -7.33
CA VAL A 22 0.10 -5.79 -6.59
C VAL A 22 0.49 -4.67 -7.54
N LEU A 23 0.10 -3.45 -7.22
CA LEU A 23 0.43 -2.26 -8.00
C LEU A 23 1.82 -1.71 -7.67
N GLY A 24 2.23 -1.84 -6.40
CA GLY A 24 3.51 -1.35 -5.94
C GLY A 24 3.84 -1.75 -4.51
N VAL A 25 5.12 -1.60 -4.17
CA VAL A 25 5.66 -1.79 -2.82
C VAL A 25 6.45 -0.54 -2.45
N TYR A 26 6.09 0.07 -1.33
CA TYR A 26 6.59 1.37 -0.90
C TYR A 26 7.27 1.28 0.46
N ALA A 27 8.26 2.12 0.69
CA ALA A 27 8.90 2.25 2.00
C ALA A 27 8.13 3.17 2.95
N ASP A 28 7.31 4.07 2.39
CA ASP A 28 6.51 5.05 3.12
C ASP A 28 5.00 4.80 2.91
N LEU A 29 4.23 5.01 3.97
CA LEU A 29 2.77 4.81 3.94
C LEU A 29 2.07 5.90 3.12
N GLY A 30 2.57 7.14 3.15
CA GLY A 30 2.06 8.26 2.39
C GLY A 30 2.13 7.99 0.89
N ASP A 31 3.28 7.51 0.41
CA ASP A 31 3.47 7.14 -1.00
C ASP A 31 2.50 6.03 -1.45
N ALA A 32 2.33 4.99 -0.62
CA ALA A 32 1.39 3.90 -0.90
C ALA A 32 -0.06 4.41 -0.92
N ASN A 33 -0.41 5.28 0.03
CA ASN A 33 -1.73 5.88 0.10
C ASN A 33 -2.01 6.78 -1.11
N ASP A 34 -1.02 7.55 -1.56
CA ASP A 34 -1.12 8.38 -2.76
C ASP A 34 -1.36 7.53 -4.01
N GLU A 35 -0.69 6.39 -4.14
CA GLU A 35 -0.98 5.48 -5.25
C GLU A 35 -2.42 4.96 -5.18
N CYS A 36 -2.89 4.49 -4.02
CA CYS A 36 -4.26 4.01 -3.90
C CYS A 36 -5.31 5.11 -4.15
N ARG A 37 -5.02 6.38 -3.81
CA ARG A 37 -5.83 7.56 -4.16
C ARG A 37 -5.87 7.82 -5.67
N LYS A 38 -4.74 7.69 -6.37
CA LYS A 38 -4.71 7.82 -7.84
C LYS A 38 -5.60 6.77 -8.49
N GLN A 39 -5.56 5.53 -8.00
CA GLN A 39 -6.42 4.46 -8.50
C GLN A 39 -7.90 4.74 -8.27
N ALA A 40 -8.25 5.31 -7.11
CA ALA A 40 -9.62 5.74 -6.84
C ALA A 40 -10.10 6.81 -7.84
N ALA A 41 -9.26 7.81 -8.09
CA ALA A 41 -9.58 8.88 -9.04
C ALA A 41 -9.77 8.34 -10.47
N GLN A 42 -8.95 7.36 -10.88
CA GLN A 42 -9.11 6.67 -12.17
C GLN A 42 -10.39 5.85 -12.24
N ALA A 43 -10.81 5.24 -11.13
CA ALA A 43 -12.07 4.50 -11.02
C ALA A 43 -13.31 5.40 -10.82
N GLY A 44 -13.14 6.72 -10.73
CA GLY A 44 -14.23 7.65 -10.44
C GLY A 44 -14.84 7.51 -9.03
N VAL A 45 -14.10 6.90 -8.10
CA VAL A 45 -14.53 6.70 -6.72
C VAL A 45 -14.16 7.93 -5.91
N ALA A 46 -15.17 8.60 -5.33
CA ALA A 46 -14.94 9.62 -4.32
C ALA A 46 -14.52 8.94 -3.02
N VAL A 47 -13.23 8.97 -2.72
CA VAL A 47 -12.70 8.34 -1.52
C VAL A 47 -12.66 9.36 -0.39
N ASP A 48 -13.60 9.21 0.55
CA ASP A 48 -13.58 9.91 1.83
C ASP A 48 -12.61 9.18 2.78
N MET A 49 -11.34 9.17 2.40
CA MET A 49 -10.28 8.80 3.32
C MET A 49 -10.08 10.02 4.19
N GLY A 50 -10.61 9.95 5.40
CA GLY A 50 -10.48 10.98 6.42
C GLY A 50 -9.07 11.56 6.40
N THR A 51 -8.98 12.87 6.67
CA THR A 51 -7.76 13.68 6.66
C THR A 51 -6.77 13.28 7.74
N SER A 52 -6.56 11.98 7.97
CA SER A 52 -5.49 11.42 8.75
C SER A 52 -4.20 11.78 8.02
N GLU A 53 -3.72 13.00 8.25
CA GLU A 53 -2.37 13.43 7.93
C GLU A 53 -1.32 12.47 8.53
N HIS A 54 -1.74 11.56 9.43
CA HIS A 54 -0.93 10.59 10.15
C HIS A 54 -1.63 9.22 10.37
N GLY A 55 -1.65 8.33 9.37
CA GLY A 55 -1.27 6.94 9.71
C GLY A 55 -2.20 5.75 9.44
N ASP A 56 -3.34 5.91 8.76
CA ASP A 56 -4.15 4.74 8.37
C ASP A 56 -3.92 4.34 6.90
N ALA A 57 -3.90 3.03 6.67
CA ALA A 57 -3.76 2.44 5.35
C ALA A 57 -4.99 2.76 4.48
N ALA A 58 -4.74 3.35 3.32
CA ALA A 58 -5.79 3.69 2.36
C ALA A 58 -6.55 2.45 1.92
N ARG A 59 -7.88 2.57 1.80
CA ARG A 59 -8.75 1.53 1.25
C ARG A 59 -10.01 2.12 0.63
N TRP A 60 -10.43 1.56 -0.49
CA TRP A 60 -11.71 1.85 -1.12
C TRP A 60 -12.28 0.64 -1.85
N THR A 61 -13.59 0.67 -2.08
CA THR A 61 -14.34 -0.30 -2.90
C THR A 61 -15.34 0.46 -3.75
N ALA A 62 -15.33 0.20 -5.05
CA ALA A 62 -16.24 0.74 -6.04
C ALA A 62 -17.52 -0.11 -6.16
N ALA A 63 -18.55 0.46 -6.78
CA ALA A 63 -19.84 -0.20 -6.96
C ALA A 63 -19.80 -1.42 -7.91
N ASP A 64 -18.82 -1.46 -8.81
CA ASP A 64 -18.57 -2.57 -9.73
C ASP A 64 -17.79 -3.73 -9.07
N GLY A 65 -17.45 -3.61 -7.80
CA GLY A 65 -16.69 -4.59 -7.04
C GLY A 65 -15.17 -4.41 -7.12
N ALA A 66 -14.66 -3.42 -7.88
CA ALA A 66 -13.25 -3.08 -7.85
C ALA A 66 -12.86 -2.52 -6.47
N SER A 67 -11.66 -2.81 -6.01
CA SER A 67 -11.17 -2.37 -4.71
C SER A 67 -9.67 -2.14 -4.75
N CYS A 68 -9.20 -1.19 -3.95
CA CYS A 68 -7.79 -1.01 -3.67
C CYS A 68 -7.58 -0.82 -2.18
N TRP A 69 -6.48 -1.36 -1.66
CA TRP A 69 -6.07 -1.15 -0.28
C TRP A 69 -4.56 -1.21 -0.12
N VAL A 70 -4.09 -0.64 0.98
CA VAL A 70 -2.69 -0.69 1.40
C VAL A 70 -2.53 -1.72 2.52
N GLU A 71 -1.53 -2.59 2.39
CA GLU A 71 -1.16 -3.56 3.41
C GLU A 71 0.21 -3.23 4.00
N SER A 72 0.34 -3.31 5.33
CA SER A 72 1.62 -3.14 6.01
C SER A 72 2.25 -4.49 6.29
N HIS A 73 3.47 -4.71 5.79
CA HIS A 73 4.20 -5.97 5.93
C HIS A 73 5.56 -5.73 6.58
N ALA A 74 5.78 -6.33 7.75
CA ALA A 74 7.11 -6.37 8.35
C ALA A 74 7.96 -7.42 7.63
N VAL A 75 8.96 -6.98 6.87
CA VAL A 75 9.84 -7.88 6.11
C VAL A 75 11.13 -8.15 6.86
N LYS A 76 11.60 -9.39 6.74
CA LYS A 76 12.92 -9.82 7.18
C LYS A 76 13.71 -10.24 5.95
N ALA A 77 14.82 -9.54 5.68
CA ALA A 77 15.70 -9.91 4.59
C ALA A 77 16.22 -11.35 4.79
N LYS A 78 16.04 -12.21 3.79
CA LYS A 78 16.59 -13.57 3.81
C LYS A 78 18.09 -13.60 3.54
N ARG A 79 18.57 -12.65 2.73
CA ARG A 79 19.99 -12.40 2.42
C ARG A 79 20.15 -10.90 2.26
N SER A 80 21.18 -10.33 2.89
CA SER A 80 21.60 -8.95 2.67
C SER A 80 22.90 -8.95 1.88
N LEU A 81 22.97 -8.14 0.82
CA LEU A 81 24.24 -7.86 0.16
C LEU A 81 24.87 -6.66 0.87
N SER A 82 25.91 -6.89 1.66
CA SER A 82 26.67 -5.80 2.27
C SER A 82 27.75 -5.36 1.30
N THR A 83 27.56 -4.25 0.61
CA THR A 83 28.64 -3.60 -0.14
C THR A 83 29.50 -2.86 0.89
N ALA A 84 30.60 -3.47 1.31
CA ALA A 84 31.62 -2.77 2.08
C ALA A 84 32.34 -1.78 1.14
N VAL A 85 32.40 -0.52 1.54
CA VAL A 85 33.24 0.54 0.93
C VAL A 85 34.49 0.70 1.77
#